data_AF-A0A7W0JUR4-F1
#
_entry.id   AF-A0A7W0JUR4-F1
#
_cell.length_a   1.000
_cell.length_b   1.000
_cell.length_c   1.000
_cell.angle_alpha   90.00
_cell.angle_beta   90.00
_cell.angle_gamma   90.00
#
_symmetry.space_group_name_H-M   'P 1'
#
loop_
_entity.id
_entity.type
_entity.pdbx_description
1 polymer ?
#
loop_
_entity_poly.entity_id
_entity_poly.type
_entity_poly.pdbx_seq_one_letter_code
_entity_poly.pdbx_strand_id
1 'polypeptide(L)' 'MADRVTVSWRGRDYEAVRKDGREARPEPGPVWQVTHEGAPITSFPAGSGDGSGEVRTKIVEWLEANESRPSADVGRQ' A
#
# COMPACT_ATOMS: atom_id res chain seq x y z
N MET A 1 -13.20 6.47 11.44
CA MET A 1 -13.13 5.06 10.99
C MET A 1 -11.86 4.94 10.18
N ALA A 2 -10.95 4.05 10.51
CA ALA A 2 -9.74 3.85 9.71
C ALA A 2 -10.14 3.15 8.41
N ASP A 3 -9.81 3.73 7.26
CA ASP A 3 -10.02 3.08 5.98
C ASP A 3 -9.03 1.89 5.89
N ARG A 4 -9.56 0.66 5.87
CA ARG A 4 -8.79 -0.59 5.74
C ARG A 4 -9.29 -1.38 4.54
N VAL A 5 -8.34 -1.93 3.77
CA VAL A 5 -8.61 -2.78 2.60
C VAL A 5 -7.84 -4.07 2.74
N THR A 6 -8.51 -5.20 2.56
CA THR A 6 -7.86 -6.52 2.49
C THR A 6 -7.86 -6.98 1.04
N VAL A 7 -6.70 -7.41 0.56
CA VAL A 7 -6.47 -7.88 -0.80
C VAL A 7 -5.90 -9.29 -0.73
N SER A 8 -6.69 -10.28 -1.14
CA SER A 8 -6.22 -11.66 -1.31
C SER A 8 -5.69 -11.86 -2.72
N TRP A 9 -4.44 -12.31 -2.85
CA TRP A 9 -3.77 -12.52 -4.12
C TRP A 9 -2.85 -13.74 -4.06
N ARG A 10 -3.01 -14.68 -5.01
CA ARG A 10 -2.27 -15.97 -5.07
C ARG A 10 -2.24 -16.75 -3.75
N GLY A 11 -3.36 -16.74 -3.00
CA GLY A 11 -3.47 -17.44 -1.72
C GLY A 11 -2.77 -16.75 -0.55
N ARG A 12 -2.30 -15.51 -0.73
CA ARG A 12 -1.74 -14.65 0.33
C ARG A 12 -2.67 -13.48 0.58
N ASP A 13 -2.74 -13.05 1.83
CA ASP A 13 -3.51 -11.86 2.22
C ASP A 13 -2.58 -10.67 2.48
N TYR A 14 -2.98 -9.55 1.91
CA TYR A 14 -2.35 -8.25 2.06
C TYR A 14 -3.35 -7.28 2.65
N GLU A 15 -2.89 -6.45 3.56
CA GLU A 15 -3.74 -5.50 4.27
C GLU A 15 -3.21 -4.09 4.01
N ALA A 16 -4.07 -3.20 3.53
CA ALA A 16 -3.76 -1.80 3.37
C ALA A 16 -4.53 -0.98 4.40
N VAL A 17 -3.83 -0.11 5.11
CA VAL A 17 -4.40 0.80 6.10
C VAL A 17 -4.06 2.22 5.71
N ARG A 18 -5.08 3.09 5.64
CA ARG A 18 -4.88 4.51 5.43
C ARG A 18 -4.34 5.13 6.72
N LYS A 19 -3.17 5.74 6.63
CA LYS A 19 -2.52 6.52 7.68
C LYS A 19 -2.54 7.98 7.27
N ASP A 20 -3.06 8.84 8.13
CA ASP A 20 -2.87 10.28 7.97
C ASP A 20 -1.37 10.58 8.14
N GLY A 21 -0.74 11.14 7.11
CA GLY A 21 0.71 11.31 6.99
C GLY A 21 1.31 12.34 7.94
N ARG A 22 1.06 12.20 9.25
CA ARG A 22 1.65 13.07 10.28
C ARG A 22 3.15 12.79 10.49
N GLU A 23 3.66 11.68 9.97
CA GLU A 23 5.04 11.24 10.19
C GLU A 23 5.79 11.03 8.86
N ALA A 24 6.61 12.03 8.51
CA ALA A 24 7.82 11.97 7.69
C ALA A 24 7.72 11.93 6.13
N ARG A 25 7.49 13.10 5.48
CA ARG A 25 8.16 13.65 4.25
C ARG A 25 7.28 14.73 3.56
N PRO A 26 7.77 15.56 2.60
CA PRO A 26 7.29 16.94 2.39
C PRO A 26 5.91 17.11 1.76
N GLU A 27 5.20 16.03 1.46
CA GLU A 27 3.82 16.09 0.98
C GLU A 27 2.87 15.71 2.13
N PRO A 28 2.18 16.69 2.76
CA PRO A 28 1.29 16.46 3.89
C PRO A 28 -0.01 15.84 3.40
N GLY A 29 0.03 14.54 3.07
CA GLY A 29 -1.11 13.79 2.55
C GLY A 29 -1.29 12.46 3.29
N PRO A 30 -2.53 11.94 3.34
CA PRO A 30 -2.75 10.57 3.79
C PRO A 30 -2.03 9.58 2.87
N VAL A 31 -1.60 8.45 3.41
CA VAL A 31 -0.92 7.36 2.68
C VAL A 31 -1.58 6.03 2.99
N TRP A 32 -1.62 5.13 2.01
CA TRP A 32 -2.01 3.74 2.18
C TRP A 32 -0.77 2.91 2.48
N GLN A 33 -0.65 2.40 3.71
CA GLN A 33 0.40 1.48 4.09
C GLN A 33 -0.06 0.05 3.84
N VAL A 34 0.65 -0.68 2.99
CA VAL A 34 0.39 -2.10 2.73
C VAL A 34 1.29 -2.97 3.59
N THR A 35 0.69 -3.93 4.27
CA THR A 35 1.33 -4.92 5.11
C THR A 35 1.01 -6.33 4.66
N HIS A 36 1.98 -7.23 4.80
CA HIS A 36 1.82 -8.67 4.65
C HIS A 36 2.32 -9.33 5.93
N GLU A 37 1.49 -10.18 6.56
CA GLU A 37 1.81 -10.82 7.85
C GLU A 37 2.25 -9.83 8.95
N GLY A 38 1.68 -8.62 8.94
CA GLY A 38 2.01 -7.55 9.88
C GLY A 38 3.27 -6.74 9.55
N ALA A 39 4.04 -7.12 8.53
CA ALA A 39 5.22 -6.38 8.07
C ALA A 39 4.87 -5.42 6.92
N PRO A 40 5.29 -4.14 6.96
CA PRO A 40 5.07 -3.20 5.87
C PRO A 40 5.91 -3.57 4.64
N ILE A 41 5.27 -3.66 3.48
CA ILE A 41 5.94 -4.03 2.22
C ILE A 41 6.00 -2.88 1.22
N THR A 42 5.02 -1.96 1.23
CA THR A 42 4.99 -0.79 0.36
C THR A 42 3.99 0.25 0.88
N SER A 43 4.07 1.47 0.37
CA SER A 43 3.16 2.57 0.69
C SER A 43 2.76 3.34 -0.57
N PHE A 44 1.48 3.70 -0.68
CA PHE A 44 0.97 4.53 -1.78
C PHE A 44 0.45 5.87 -1.25
N PRO A 45 0.60 6.99 -1.97
CA PRO A 45 -0.11 8.22 -1.63
C PRO A 45 -1.62 7.96 -1.71
N ALA A 46 -2.37 8.38 -0.70
CA ALA A 46 -3.82 8.34 -0.74
C ALA A 46 -4.32 9.65 -1.37
N GLY A 47 -4.86 9.56 -2.59
CA GLY A 47 -5.50 10.70 -3.23
C GLY A 47 -6.74 11.15 -2.47
N SER A 48 -7.07 12.43 -2.59
CA SER A 48 -8.32 13.01 -2.09
C SER A 48 -9.50 12.47 -2.90
N GLY A 49 -9.95 11.25 -2.57
CA GLY A 49 -11.01 10.55 -3.30
C GLY A 49 -10.68 9.09 -3.66
N ASP A 50 -9.47 8.60 -3.35
CA ASP A 50 -9.11 7.19 -3.54
C ASP A 50 -10.06 6.31 -2.72
N GLY A 51 -10.99 5.66 -3.41
CA GLY A 51 -11.85 4.64 -2.83
C GLY A 51 -11.09 3.32 -2.65
N SER A 52 -11.58 2.47 -1.75
CA SER A 52 -11.00 1.14 -1.46
C SER A 52 -10.76 0.28 -2.72
N GLY A 53 -11.55 0.46 -3.77
CA GLY A 53 -11.41 -0.25 -5.04
C GLY A 53 -10.17 0.16 -5.85
N GLU A 54 -9.85 1.46 -5.89
CA GLU A 54 -8.68 1.96 -6.63
C GLU A 54 -7.38 1.51 -5.96
N VAL A 55 -7.36 1.55 -4.62
CA VAL A 55 -6.24 1.06 -3.81
C VAL A 55 -6.02 -0.43 -4.02
N ARG A 56 -7.10 -1.22 -4.07
CA ARG A 56 -7.00 -2.66 -4.37
C ARG A 56 -6.35 -2.92 -5.72
N THR A 57 -6.75 -2.18 -6.76
CA THR A 57 -6.15 -2.31 -8.10
C THR A 57 -4.65 -1.98 -8.07
N LYS A 58 -4.26 -0.85 -7.47
CA LYS A 58 -2.85 -0.45 -7.32
C LYS A 58 -2.01 -1.52 -6.59
N ILE A 59 -2.56 -2.14 -5.55
CA ILE A 59 -1.89 -3.21 -4.81
C ILE A 59 -1.70 -4.45 -5.69
N VAL A 60 -2.73 -4.86 -6.43
CA VAL A 60 -2.63 -6.02 -7.34
C VAL A 60 -1.63 -5.76 -8.45
N GLU A 61 -1.67 -4.60 -9.10
CA GLU A 61 -0.71 -4.22 -10.15
C GLU A 61 0.73 -4.21 -9.62
N TRP A 62 0.94 -3.66 -8.41
CA TRP A 62 2.25 -3.70 -7.76
C TRP A 62 2.69 -5.13 -7.46
N LEU A 63 1.79 -6.00 -6.95
CA LEU A 63 2.09 -7.40 -6.69
C LEU A 63 2.47 -8.14 -7.98
N GLU A 64 1.72 -7.93 -9.07
CA GLU A 64 2.03 -8.51 -10.38
C GLU A 64 3.40 -8.05 -10.92
N ALA A 65 3.74 -6.78 -10.73
CA ALA A 65 5.02 -6.22 -11.19
C ALA A 65 6.22 -6.64 -10.32
N ASN A 66 6.01 -6.91 -9.01
CA ASN A 66 7.08 -7.14 -8.05
C ASN A 66 7.25 -8.62 -7.64
N GLU A 67 6.31 -9.52 -7.93
CA GLU A 67 6.42 -10.95 -7.58
C GLU A 67 7.61 -11.66 -8.25
N SER A 68 8.04 -11.18 -9.43
CA SER A 68 9.26 -11.70 -10.08
C SER A 68 10.57 -11.20 -9.42
N ARG A 69 10.49 -10.33 -8.42
CA ARG A 69 11.64 -9.76 -7.69
C ARG A 69 11.39 -9.78 -6.19
N PRO A 70 11.64 -10.92 -5.51
CA PRO A 70 11.62 -10.94 -4.07
C PRO A 70 12.84 -10.16 -3.56
N SER A 71 12.59 -8.94 -3.09
CA SER A 71 13.60 -7.96 -2.61
C SER A 71 14.30 -7.18 -3.72
N ALA A 72 13.89 -5.94 -3.95
CA ALA A 72 14.79 -4.79 -3.90
C ALA A 72 14.02 -3.48 -4.18
N ASP A 73 14.20 -2.54 -3.27
CA ASP A 73 14.20 -1.10 -3.56
C ASP A 73 12.84 -0.38 -3.75
N VAL A 74 12.14 -0.16 -2.64
CA VAL A 74 11.38 1.09 -2.47
C VAL A 74 12.23 2.01 -1.59
N GLY A 75 13.43 2.33 -2.07
CA GLY A 75 14.48 3.00 -1.32
C GLY A 75 15.12 4.15 -2.09
N ARG A 76 14.37 5.26 -2.24
CA ARG A 76 14.89 6.63 -2.44
C ARG A 76 15.54 6.91 -3.81
N GLN A 77 14.88 7.77 -4.61
CA GLN A 77 15.59 8.79 -5.37
C GLN A 77 15.19 10.17 -4.85
#